data_AF-A0A5C5XFU9-F1
#
_entry.id   AF-A0A5C5XFU9-F1
#
_cell.length_a   1.000
_cell.length_b   1.000
_cell.length_c   1.000
_cell.angle_alpha   90.00
_cell.angle_beta   90.00
_cell.angle_gamma   90.00
#
_symmetry.space_group_name_H-M   'P 1'
#
loop_
_entity.id
_entity.type
_entity.pdbx_description
1 polymer ?
#
loop_
_entity_poly.entity_id
_entity_poly.type
_entity_poly.pdbx_seq_one_letter_code
_entity_poly.pdbx_strand_id
1 'polypeptide(L)'
;MNLCIPFNTIEPLVGKLSSDTWSAYSKHELTSEEKAQLEVGIGSAEVETVAVLAETTMSTSDLLHLNVGDVILTERDVSEGITLHIEGYPTFTADIGQLKGHKALQIREPLLQVRDIIKNHMDAKLGTENPKPKVATKP
;
A
#
# COMPACT_ATOMS: atom_id res chain seq x y z
N MET A 1 -22.93 -19.81 -18.00
CA MET A 1 -24.29 -20.23 -17.58
C MET A 1 -25.16 -19.00 -17.68
N ASN A 2 -26.14 -18.95 -18.59
CA ASN A 2 -26.97 -17.77 -18.79
C ASN A 2 -28.18 -17.85 -17.86
N LEU A 3 -28.35 -16.82 -17.02
CA LEU A 3 -29.51 -16.69 -16.15
C LEU A 3 -30.61 -15.96 -16.93
N CYS A 4 -31.65 -16.68 -17.35
CA CYS A 4 -32.86 -16.07 -17.93
C CYS A 4 -33.94 -15.97 -16.85
N ILE A 5 -34.28 -14.74 -16.46
CA ILE A 5 -35.41 -14.46 -15.55
C ILE A 5 -36.59 -13.93 -16.40
N PRO A 6 -37.78 -14.53 -16.30
CA PRO A 6 -38.94 -14.10 -17.08
C PRO A 6 -39.43 -12.70 -16.68
N PHE A 7 -39.83 -11.91 -17.67
CA PHE A 7 -40.20 -10.49 -17.53
C PHE A 7 -41.34 -10.26 -16.51
N ASN A 8 -42.35 -11.14 -16.49
CA ASN A 8 -43.46 -11.06 -15.54
C ASN A 8 -43.02 -11.14 -14.07
N THR A 9 -41.85 -11.73 -13.79
CA THR A 9 -41.29 -11.79 -12.44
C THR A 9 -40.53 -10.52 -12.08
N ILE A 10 -39.97 -9.79 -13.06
CA ILE A 10 -39.21 -8.56 -12.83
C ILE A 10 -40.13 -7.33 -12.74
N GLU A 11 -41.26 -7.29 -13.45
CA GLU A 11 -42.20 -6.16 -13.48
C GLU A 11 -42.53 -5.54 -12.11
N PRO A 12 -42.92 -6.30 -11.06
CA PRO A 12 -43.20 -5.71 -9.74
C PRO A 12 -41.95 -5.28 -8.96
N LEU A 13 -40.76 -5.67 -9.41
CA LEU A 13 -39.46 -5.43 -8.76
C LEU A 13 -38.64 -4.32 -9.44
N VAL A 14 -38.96 -3.91 -10.67
CA VAL A 14 -38.22 -2.86 -11.41
C VAL A 14 -38.10 -1.57 -10.60
N GLY A 15 -39.17 -1.14 -9.93
CA GLY A 15 -39.16 0.06 -9.09
C GLY A 15 -38.26 -0.05 -7.84
N LYS A 16 -37.98 -1.27 -7.36
CA LYS A 16 -37.06 -1.56 -6.24
C LYS A 16 -35.62 -1.84 -6.70
N LEU A 17 -35.42 -2.05 -8.00
CA LEU A 17 -34.12 -2.24 -8.65
C LEU A 17 -33.58 -0.94 -9.26
N SER A 18 -34.35 0.16 -9.20
CA SER A 18 -33.88 1.48 -9.59
C SER A 18 -32.75 1.93 -8.67
N SER A 19 -31.74 2.59 -9.27
CA SER A 19 -30.45 2.95 -8.67
C SER A 19 -30.52 3.72 -7.34
N ASP A 20 -31.67 4.34 -7.04
CA ASP A 20 -31.94 5.05 -5.79
C ASP A 20 -32.12 4.12 -4.58
N THR A 21 -32.41 2.84 -4.80
CA THR A 21 -32.57 1.85 -3.72
C THR A 21 -31.26 1.15 -3.36
N TRP A 22 -30.31 1.01 -4.29
CA TRP A 22 -28.98 0.47 -4.00
C TRP A 22 -28.16 1.42 -3.13
N SER A 23 -28.28 2.73 -3.34
CA SER A 23 -27.66 3.75 -2.49
C SER A 23 -28.26 3.80 -1.08
N ALA A 24 -29.53 3.41 -0.92
CA ALA A 24 -30.16 3.23 0.39
C ALA A 24 -29.67 1.95 1.12
N TYR A 25 -29.40 0.86 0.40
CA TYR A 25 -28.73 -0.33 0.95
C TYR A 25 -27.24 -0.09 1.28
N SER A 26 -26.58 0.84 0.58
CA SER A 26 -25.20 1.27 0.86
C SER A 26 -25.06 2.09 2.15
N LYS A 27 -26.17 2.53 2.77
CA LYS A 27 -26.19 3.19 4.07
C LYS A 27 -26.47 2.23 5.22
N HIS A 28 -26.15 0.94 5.06
CA HIS A 28 -26.03 0.10 6.24
C HIS A 28 -24.81 0.58 7.02
N GLU A 29 -25.04 1.33 8.11
CA GLU A 29 -23.98 1.55 9.09
C GLU A 29 -23.56 0.15 9.56
N LEU A 30 -22.28 -0.17 9.32
CA LEU A 30 -21.69 -1.42 9.77
C LEU A 30 -21.92 -1.51 11.28
N THR A 31 -22.53 -2.60 11.72
CA THR A 31 -22.63 -2.86 13.14
C THR A 31 -21.22 -2.98 13.74
N SER A 32 -21.09 -2.70 15.04
CA SER A 32 -19.78 -2.79 15.71
C SER A 32 -19.19 -4.19 15.62
N GLU A 33 -20.02 -5.23 15.56
CA GLU A 33 -19.60 -6.62 15.37
C GLU A 33 -19.07 -6.88 13.96
N GLU A 34 -19.75 -6.40 12.91
CA GLU A 34 -19.30 -6.54 11.52
C GLU A 34 -17.98 -5.79 11.30
N LYS A 35 -17.85 -4.60 11.88
CA LYS A 35 -16.61 -3.81 11.84
C LYS A 35 -15.46 -4.55 12.52
N ALA A 36 -15.71 -5.14 13.69
CA ALA A 36 -14.70 -5.92 14.41
C ALA A 36 -14.28 -7.19 13.63
N GLN A 37 -15.24 -7.90 13.03
CA GLN A 37 -14.94 -9.07 12.18
C GLN A 37 -14.09 -8.69 10.98
N LEU A 38 -14.38 -7.56 10.34
CA LEU A 38 -13.60 -7.05 9.23
C LEU A 38 -12.19 -6.62 9.66
N GLU A 39 -12.05 -5.92 10.79
CA GLU A 39 -10.76 -5.51 11.35
C GLU A 39 -9.89 -6.72 11.70
N VAL A 40 -10.47 -7.79 12.24
CA VAL A 40 -9.76 -9.05 12.50
C VAL A 40 -9.31 -9.70 11.20
N GLY A 41 -10.19 -9.78 10.21
CA GLY A 41 -9.86 -10.34 8.90
C GLY A 41 -8.71 -9.59 8.22
N ILE A 42 -8.81 -8.27 8.14
CA ILE A 42 -7.77 -7.41 7.54
C ILE A 42 -6.49 -7.42 8.36
N GLY A 43 -6.59 -7.37 9.69
CA GLY A 43 -5.43 -7.37 10.59
C GLY A 43 -4.59 -8.65 10.53
N SER A 44 -5.15 -9.75 10.02
CA SER A 44 -4.45 -11.02 9.81
C SER A 44 -3.72 -11.12 8.47
N ALA A 45 -3.89 -10.14 7.57
CA ALA A 45 -3.23 -10.16 6.27
C ALA A 45 -1.71 -10.07 6.44
N GLU A 46 -1.00 -11.02 5.83
CA GLU A 46 0.46 -10.98 5.78
C GLU A 46 0.92 -9.85 4.85
N VAL A 47 1.97 -9.15 5.28
CA VAL A 47 2.61 -8.08 4.50
C VAL A 47 4.11 -8.30 4.45
N GLU A 48 4.72 -7.93 3.33
CA GLU A 48 6.17 -7.96 3.19
C GLU A 48 6.80 -6.79 3.92
N THR A 49 7.76 -7.11 4.80
CA THR A 49 8.57 -6.12 5.51
C THR A 49 10.04 -6.26 5.13
N VAL A 50 10.61 -5.21 4.54
CA VAL A 50 12.01 -5.19 4.08
C VAL A 50 12.78 -4.12 4.82
N ALA A 51 13.93 -4.49 5.37
CA ALA A 51 14.79 -3.60 6.12
C ALA A 51 16.04 -3.28 5.31
N VAL A 52 16.18 -2.03 4.87
CA VAL A 52 17.27 -1.61 3.98
C VAL A 52 18.45 -1.14 4.83
N LEU A 53 19.54 -1.92 4.82
CA LEU A 53 20.76 -1.60 5.58
C LEU A 53 21.41 -0.31 5.07
N ALA A 54 21.62 -0.24 3.76
CA ALA A 54 22.23 0.90 3.09
C ALA A 54 21.91 0.86 1.59
N GLU A 55 21.79 2.03 1.00
CA GLU A 55 21.78 2.24 -0.43
C GLU A 55 23.08 2.91 -0.83
N THR A 56 23.70 2.44 -1.91
CA THR A 56 24.93 3.02 -2.44
C THR A 56 24.93 2.91 -3.95
N THR A 57 25.76 3.71 -4.60
CA THR A 57 25.96 3.70 -6.05
C THR A 57 27.38 3.24 -6.35
N MET A 58 27.54 2.39 -7.35
CA MET A 58 28.85 1.96 -7.85
C MET A 58 28.85 1.96 -9.37
N SER A 59 30.04 1.99 -9.98
CA SER A 59 30.12 1.93 -11.44
C SER A 59 29.72 0.53 -11.94
N THR A 60 29.21 0.44 -13.17
CA THR A 60 28.89 -0.87 -13.78
C THR A 60 30.11 -1.76 -13.91
N SER A 61 31.31 -1.16 -14.11
CA SER A 61 32.55 -1.92 -14.13
C SER A 61 32.81 -2.56 -12.77
N ASP A 62 32.68 -1.82 -11.67
CA ASP A 62 32.93 -2.37 -10.32
C ASP A 62 31.92 -3.45 -9.97
N LEU A 63 30.64 -3.26 -10.35
CA LEU A 63 29.58 -4.27 -10.19
C LEU A 63 29.94 -5.60 -10.88
N LEU A 64 30.51 -5.54 -12.09
CA LEU A 64 30.87 -6.74 -12.86
C LEU A 64 32.13 -7.45 -12.32
N HIS A 65 33.00 -6.73 -11.61
CA HIS A 65 34.25 -7.28 -11.07
C HIS A 65 34.17 -7.63 -9.58
N LEU A 66 32.97 -7.56 -8.97
CA LEU A 66 32.74 -7.88 -7.57
C LEU A 66 32.97 -9.37 -7.30
N ASN A 67 33.80 -9.68 -6.30
CA ASN A 67 34.19 -11.02 -5.91
C ASN A 67 33.86 -11.31 -4.44
N VAL A 68 33.80 -12.60 -4.10
CA VAL A 68 33.62 -13.04 -2.71
C VAL A 68 34.79 -12.52 -1.87
N GLY A 69 34.48 -11.73 -0.85
CA GLY A 69 35.47 -11.10 0.04
C GLY A 69 35.59 -9.60 -0.14
N ASP A 70 34.97 -9.02 -1.17
CA ASP A 70 34.99 -7.57 -1.38
C ASP A 70 34.17 -6.83 -0.33
N VAL A 71 34.64 -5.64 0.03
CA VAL A 71 33.99 -4.75 1.01
C VAL A 71 33.37 -3.58 0.26
N ILE A 72 32.05 -3.44 0.37
CA ILE A 72 31.30 -2.32 -0.20
C ILE A 72 31.20 -1.23 0.86
N LEU A 73 31.82 -0.08 0.59
CA LEU A 73 31.69 1.11 1.44
C LEU A 73 30.35 1.80 1.15
N THR A 74 29.69 2.22 2.21
CA THR A 74 28.39 2.91 2.16
C THR A 74 28.50 4.22 2.93
N GLU A 75 27.88 5.27 2.43
CA GLU A 75 27.87 6.60 3.07
C GLU A 75 26.94 6.69 4.29
N ARG A 76 26.26 5.59 4.64
CA ARG A 76 25.27 5.57 5.73
C ARG A 76 25.94 5.37 7.09
N ASP A 77 25.74 6.35 7.98
CA ASP A 77 26.21 6.27 9.35
C ASP A 77 25.36 5.26 10.15
N VAL A 78 26.02 4.45 10.98
CA VAL A 78 25.37 3.43 11.83
C VAL A 78 24.39 4.05 12.84
N SER A 79 24.65 5.28 13.27
CA SER A 79 23.81 6.00 14.25
C SER A 79 22.49 6.51 13.67
N GLU A 80 22.39 6.68 12.36
CA GLU A 80 21.14 7.12 11.69
C GLU A 80 20.05 6.03 11.69
N GLY A 81 20.43 4.78 11.91
CA GLY A 81 19.52 3.64 11.83
C GLY A 81 19.17 3.29 10.39
N ILE A 82 18.22 2.37 10.23
CA ILE A 82 17.80 1.85 8.92
C ILE A 82 16.34 2.15 8.63
N THR A 83 16.00 2.15 7.34
CA THR A 83 14.63 2.35 6.88
C THR A 83 13.93 0.99 6.75
N LEU A 84 12.76 0.88 7.37
CA LEU A 84 11.85 -0.26 7.22
C LEU A 84 10.79 0.07 6.18
N HIS A 85 10.72 -0.76 5.16
CA HIS A 85 9.72 -0.72 4.11
C HIS A 85 8.64 -1.75 4.39
N ILE A 86 7.38 -1.35 4.22
CA ILE A 86 6.21 -2.24 4.25
C ILE A 86 5.61 -2.18 2.85
N GLU A 87 5.54 -3.32 2.15
CA GLU A 87 5.06 -3.38 0.76
C GLU A 87 5.80 -2.37 -0.16
N GLY A 88 7.11 -2.21 0.04
CA GLY A 88 7.96 -1.27 -0.70
C GLY A 88 7.92 0.18 -0.21
N TYR A 89 6.99 0.56 0.67
CA TYR A 89 6.87 1.94 1.17
C TYR A 89 7.70 2.18 2.44
N PRO A 90 8.59 3.18 2.45
CA PRO A 90 9.38 3.51 3.64
C PRO A 90 8.45 4.02 4.74
N THR A 91 8.33 3.26 5.83
CA THR A 91 7.29 3.51 6.85
C THR A 91 7.89 3.86 8.21
N PHE A 92 9.00 3.23 8.61
CA PHE A 92 9.63 3.46 9.92
C PHE A 92 11.15 3.59 9.82
N THR A 93 11.76 4.26 10.79
CA THR A 93 13.18 4.11 11.11
C THR A 93 13.36 3.09 12.23
N ALA A 94 14.47 2.36 12.21
CA ALA A 94 14.77 1.34 13.20
C ALA A 94 16.27 1.16 13.45
N ASP A 95 16.61 0.67 14.63
CA ASP A 95 17.96 0.23 14.97
C ASP A 95 18.13 -1.26 14.70
N ILE A 96 19.28 -1.62 14.13
CA ILE A 96 19.65 -3.03 13.98
C ILE A 96 20.24 -3.54 15.28
N GLY A 97 19.76 -4.70 15.72
CA GLY A 97 20.30 -5.41 16.87
C GLY A 97 20.17 -6.91 16.75
N GLN A 98 20.34 -7.57 17.89
CA GLN A 98 20.17 -9.00 18.04
C GLN A 98 19.31 -9.28 19.28
N LEU A 99 18.27 -10.10 19.11
CA LEU A 99 17.43 -10.56 20.20
C LEU A 99 17.47 -12.08 20.25
N LYS A 100 17.94 -12.64 21.37
CA LYS A 100 18.03 -14.10 21.60
C LYS A 100 18.76 -14.85 20.48
N GLY A 101 19.84 -14.27 19.94
CA GLY A 101 20.62 -14.86 18.86
C GLY A 101 20.10 -14.55 17.45
N HIS A 102 18.90 -13.98 17.30
CA HIS A 102 18.31 -13.64 16.02
C HIS A 102 18.51 -12.15 15.69
N LYS A 103 18.77 -11.83 14.42
CA LYS A 103 18.77 -10.44 13.94
C LYS A 103 17.39 -9.84 14.23
N ALA A 104 17.36 -8.65 14.81
CA ALA A 104 16.14 -7.98 15.22
C ALA A 104 16.25 -6.48 14.94
N LEU A 105 15.10 -5.82 14.80
CA LEU A 105 15.00 -4.39 14.59
C LEU A 105 14.22 -3.76 15.74
N GLN A 106 14.74 -2.66 16.28
CA GLN A 106 14.04 -1.85 17.26
C GLN A 106 13.47 -0.61 16.55
N ILE A 107 12.15 -0.53 16.46
CA ILE A 107 11.47 0.62 15.82
C ILE A 107 11.73 1.89 16.64
N ARG A 108 12.15 2.97 15.97
CA ARG A 108 12.32 4.31 16.58
C ARG A 108 11.08 5.18 16.34
N GLU A 109 10.89 5.62 15.11
CA GLU A 109 9.85 6.58 14.75
C GLU A 109 9.24 6.27 13.38
N PRO A 110 7.96 6.64 13.15
CA PRO A 110 7.33 6.55 11.85
C PRO A 110 7.84 7.66 10.90
N LEU A 111 8.13 7.29 9.66
CA LEU A 111 8.56 8.21 8.58
C LEU A 111 7.38 8.82 7.83
N LEU A 112 6.29 8.06 7.66
CA LEU A 112 5.06 8.50 7.01
C LEU A 112 3.90 8.40 7.98
N GLN A 113 2.96 9.36 7.92
CA GLN A 113 1.67 9.13 8.56
C GLN A 113 0.88 8.15 7.71
N VAL A 114 0.38 7.06 8.32
CA VAL A 114 -0.38 5.98 7.67
C VAL A 114 -1.51 6.47 6.75
N ARG A 115 -2.07 7.66 7.04
CA ARG A 115 -3.11 8.32 6.21
C ARG A 115 -2.62 8.67 4.80
N ASP A 116 -1.34 8.97 4.62
CA ASP A 116 -0.78 9.38 3.34
C ASP A 116 -0.57 8.17 2.42
N ILE A 117 -0.24 7.00 2.97
CA ILE A 117 -0.04 5.76 2.19
C ILE A 117 -1.35 5.30 1.55
N ILE A 118 -2.45 5.29 2.32
CA ILE A 118 -3.77 4.88 1.83
C ILE A 118 -4.27 5.84 0.74
N LYS A 119 -4.11 7.15 0.96
CA LYS A 119 -4.52 8.17 -0.01
C LYS A 119 -3.72 8.03 -1.32
N ASN A 120 -2.40 7.90 -1.23
CA ASN A 120 -1.54 7.71 -2.40
C ASN A 120 -1.88 6.42 -3.17
N HIS A 121 -2.25 5.33 -2.48
CA HIS A 121 -2.66 4.09 -3.12
C HIS A 121 -4.06 4.18 -3.76
N MET A 122 -4.99 4.90 -3.13
CA MET A 122 -6.31 5.17 -3.72
C MET A 122 -6.19 6.05 -4.97
N ASP A 123 -5.38 7.11 -4.92
CA ASP A 123 -5.15 8.02 -6.05
C ASP A 123 -4.44 7.30 -7.21
N ALA A 124 -3.50 6.38 -6.92
CA ALA A 124 -2.82 5.57 -7.93
C ALA A 124 -3.75 4.55 -8.62
N LYS A 125 -4.78 4.04 -7.93
CA LYS A 125 -5.75 3.09 -8.49
C LYS A 125 -6.94 3.74 -9.21
N LEU A 126 -7.23 5.03 -8.97
CA LEU A 126 -8.30 5.78 -9.65
C LEU A 126 -7.83 6.57 -10.89
N GLY A 127 -6.62 6.33 -11.38
CA GLY A 127 -6.06 6.94 -12.59
C GLY A 127 -6.62 6.42 -13.91
N THR A 128 -7.92 6.60 -14.17
CA THR A 128 -8.46 6.75 -15.54
C THR A 128 -9.49 7.88 -15.57
N GLU A 129 -9.02 9.12 -15.74
CA GLU A 129 -9.58 10.04 -16.73
C GLU A 129 -8.64 11.24 -16.90
N ASN A 130 -8.16 11.37 -18.13
CA ASN A 130 -7.19 12.33 -18.61
C ASN A 130 -7.89 13.67 -18.93
N PRO A 131 -7.49 14.83 -18.39
CA PRO A 131 -7.85 16.10 -19.00
C PRO A 131 -6.72 16.55 -19.95
N LYS A 132 -7.06 16.58 -21.24
CA LYS A 132 -6.28 17.12 -22.37
C LYS A 132 -5.59 18.46 -22.03
N PRO A 133 -4.41 18.75 -22.62
CA PRO A 133 -3.75 20.04 -22.47
C PRO A 133 -4.60 21.15 -23.07
N LYS A 134 -5.05 22.10 -22.24
CA LYS A 134 -5.60 23.37 -22.73
C LYS A 134 -4.46 24.27 -23.15
N VAL A 135 -4.24 24.32 -24.46
CA VAL A 135 -3.58 25.44 -25.14
C VAL A 135 -4.33 26.72 -24.77
N ALA A 136 -3.65 27.68 -24.16
CA ALA A 136 -4.17 29.03 -23.97
C ALA A 136 -3.10 30.04 -24.38
N THR A 137 -3.55 30.89 -25.28
CA THR A 137 -2.88 31.85 -26.13
C THR A 137 -2.38 33.07 -25.35
N LYS A 138 -1.25 33.61 -25.85
CA LYS A 138 -0.67 34.93 -25.56
C LYS A 138 -1.71 36.06 -25.67
N PRO A 139 -1.48 37.18 -24.98
CA PRO A 139 -1.53 38.51 -25.58
C PRO A 139 -0.16 38.93 -26.14
#